data_AF-A0A142Y065-F1
#
_entry.id   AF-A0A142Y065-F1
#
_cell.length_a   1.000
_cell.length_b   1.000
_cell.length_c   1.000
_cell.angle_alpha   90.00
_cell.angle_beta   90.00
_cell.angle_gamma   90.00
#
_symmetry.space_group_name_H-M   'P 1'
#
loop_
_entity.id
_entity.type
_entity.pdbx_description
1 polymer ?
#
loop_
_entity_poly.entity_id
_entity_poly.type
_entity_poly.pdbx_seq_one_letter_code
_entity_poly.pdbx_strand_id
1 'polypeptide(L)'
;MLNPRKSISSKTKRRAAIASIEVVVACTLLVAVIGTSAALMVRIRAIGVDAEYRMIALQEIANELESRLARNAEDLSKLPSEWKPSPSLQHRWPDSVLRYKEVRDELGIRGTVTFVRTTSQASDPIELSGWIAMKQGDAP
;
A
#
# COMPACT_ATOMS: atom_id res chain seq x y z
N MET A 1 73.60 29.22 5.24
CA MET A 1 72.54 29.44 4.22
C MET A 1 71.20 29.51 4.94
N LEU A 2 70.60 30.70 5.03
CA LEU A 2 69.35 30.95 5.75
C LEU A 2 68.16 30.77 4.80
N ASN A 3 67.23 29.89 5.17
CA ASN A 3 66.04 29.55 4.40
C ASN A 3 64.94 30.59 4.69
N PRO A 4 64.45 31.38 3.72
CA PRO A 4 63.42 32.37 4.00
C PRO A 4 62.07 31.65 4.21
N ARG A 5 61.60 31.61 5.47
CA ARG A 5 60.22 31.23 5.79
C ARG A 5 59.29 32.20 5.06
N LYS A 6 58.67 31.74 3.95
CA LYS A 6 57.58 32.45 3.28
C LYS A 6 56.48 32.75 4.30
N SER A 7 56.42 34.00 4.75
CA SER A 7 55.34 34.53 5.56
C SER A 7 54.05 34.49 4.75
N ILE A 8 53.24 33.46 4.97
CA ILE A 8 51.90 33.35 4.37
C ILE A 8 51.08 34.53 4.90
N SER A 9 50.74 35.46 4.00
CA SER A 9 49.92 36.65 4.27
C SER A 9 48.62 36.29 5.00
N SER A 10 48.29 37.04 6.05
CA SER A 10 47.10 36.86 6.88
C SER A 10 45.79 36.85 6.07
N LYS A 11 45.77 37.55 4.94
CA LYS A 11 44.62 37.58 4.01
C LYS A 11 44.39 36.23 3.34
N THR A 12 45.44 35.49 2.98
CA THR A 12 45.34 34.16 2.35
C THR A 12 44.85 33.12 3.36
N LYS A 13 45.32 33.20 4.62
CA LYS A 13 44.82 32.34 5.71
C LYS A 13 43.34 32.57 6.01
N ARG A 14 42.89 33.83 6.01
CA ARG A 14 41.48 34.19 6.22
C ARG A 14 40.57 33.68 5.08
N ARG A 15 41.01 33.78 3.82
CA ARG A 15 40.27 33.24 2.67
C ARG A 15 40.17 31.71 2.70
N ALA A 16 41.26 31.01 3.04
CA ALA A 16 41.25 29.56 3.19
C ALA A 16 40.31 29.10 4.32
N ALA A 17 40.28 29.83 5.44
CA ALA A 17 39.36 29.55 6.54
C ALA A 17 37.88 29.73 6.12
N ILE A 18 37.56 30.81 5.38
CA ILE A 18 36.20 31.02 4.87
C ILE A 18 35.79 29.90 3.90
N ALA A 19 36.66 29.54 2.96
CA ALA A 19 36.39 28.44 2.02
C ALA A 19 36.16 27.10 2.73
N SER A 20 36.92 26.80 3.80
CA SER A 20 36.67 25.58 4.60
C SER A 20 35.32 25.60 5.31
N ILE A 21 34.88 26.76 5.80
CA ILE A 21 33.56 26.90 6.45
C ILE A 21 32.45 26.71 5.40
N GLU A 22 32.59 27.31 4.22
CA GLU A 22 31.63 27.14 3.12
C GLU A 22 31.50 25.67 2.71
N VAL A 23 32.61 24.92 2.62
CA VAL A 23 32.58 23.49 2.32
C VAL A 23 31.87 22.70 3.42
N VAL A 24 32.17 22.97 4.69
CA VAL A 24 31.51 22.28 5.81
C VAL A 24 30.01 22.57 5.80
N VAL A 25 29.62 23.84 5.62
CA VAL A 25 28.19 24.23 5.52
C VAL A 25 27.53 23.52 4.34
N ALA A 26 28.14 23.52 3.15
CA ALA A 26 27.62 22.82 1.98
C ALA A 26 27.45 21.30 2.24
N CYS A 27 28.43 20.66 2.87
CA CYS A 27 28.34 19.24 3.25
C CYS A 27 27.21 19.00 4.26
N THR A 28 27.05 19.85 5.27
CA THR A 28 25.95 19.69 6.25
C THR A 28 24.58 19.86 5.61
N LEU A 29 24.42 20.84 4.71
CA LEU A 29 23.19 21.02 3.94
C LEU A 29 22.91 19.82 3.05
N LEU A 30 23.92 19.30 2.36
CA LEU A 30 23.79 18.11 1.52
C LEU A 30 23.35 16.88 2.33
N VAL A 31 23.96 16.65 3.49
CA VAL A 31 23.57 15.55 4.40
C VAL A 31 22.13 15.73 4.88
N ALA A 32 21.72 16.95 5.24
CA ALA A 32 20.34 17.22 5.64
C ALA A 32 19.33 16.95 4.51
N VAL A 33 19.65 17.33 3.27
CA VAL A 33 18.81 17.07 2.09
C VAL A 33 18.72 15.57 1.78
N ILE A 34 19.83 14.85 1.82
CA ILE A 34 19.84 13.40 1.58
C ILE A 34 19.05 12.68 2.68
N GLY A 35 19.25 13.06 3.95
CA GLY A 35 18.55 12.45 5.07
C GLY A 35 17.04 12.60 4.99
N THR A 36 16.56 13.82 4.66
CA THR A 36 15.12 14.07 4.51
C THR A 36 14.54 13.39 3.26
N SER A 37 15.26 13.40 2.15
CA SER A 37 14.84 12.74 0.89
C SER A 37 14.72 11.22 1.05
N ALA A 38 15.68 10.59 1.72
CA ALA A 38 15.66 9.15 1.97
C ALA A 38 14.44 8.74 2.81
N ALA A 39 14.13 9.48 3.88
CA ALA A 39 12.95 9.25 4.70
C ALA A 39 11.65 9.39 3.89
N LEU A 40 11.58 10.39 3.00
CA LEU A 40 10.44 10.60 2.12
C LEU A 40 10.26 9.45 1.12
N MET A 41 11.35 8.97 0.51
CA MET A 41 11.32 7.84 -0.42
C MET A 41 10.79 6.56 0.22
N VAL A 42 11.21 6.25 1.45
CA VAL A 42 10.69 5.09 2.20
C VAL A 42 9.19 5.20 2.42
N ARG A 43 8.69 6.38 2.80
CA ARG A 43 7.25 6.62 3.00
C ARG A 43 6.46 6.49 1.70
N ILE A 44 6.94 7.09 0.62
CA ILE A 44 6.29 7.00 -0.70
C ILE A 44 6.20 5.55 -1.16
N ARG A 45 7.28 4.77 -0.97
CA ARG A 45 7.28 3.35 -1.31
C ARG A 45 6.26 2.57 -0.48
N ALA A 46 6.18 2.82 0.82
CA ALA A 46 5.19 2.17 1.67
C ALA A 46 3.74 2.48 1.24
N ILE A 47 3.46 3.75 0.92
CA ILE A 47 2.14 4.18 0.42
C ILE A 47 1.83 3.53 -0.93
N GLY A 48 2.82 3.48 -1.84
CA GLY A 48 2.65 2.86 -3.15
C GLY A 48 2.31 1.36 -3.06
N VAL A 49 2.98 0.64 -2.15
CA VAL A 49 2.71 -0.79 -1.91
C VAL A 49 1.29 -0.99 -1.34
N ASP A 50 0.85 -0.14 -0.42
CA ASP A 50 -0.52 -0.24 0.14
C ASP A 50 -1.60 0.12 -0.89
N ALA A 51 -1.35 1.15 -1.72
CA ALA A 51 -2.27 1.52 -2.80
C ALA A 51 -2.40 0.41 -3.85
N GLU A 52 -1.27 -0.19 -4.26
CA GLU A 52 -1.26 -1.31 -5.18
C GLU A 52 -1.99 -2.52 -4.59
N TYR A 53 -1.76 -2.83 -3.31
CA TYR A 53 -2.48 -3.87 -2.58
C TYR A 53 -4.00 -3.65 -2.64
N ARG A 54 -4.46 -2.44 -2.28
CA ARG A 54 -5.88 -2.11 -2.26
C ARG A 54 -6.52 -2.21 -3.64
N MET A 55 -5.84 -1.72 -4.66
CA MET A 55 -6.35 -1.75 -6.04
C MET A 55 -6.55 -3.19 -6.53
N ILE A 56 -5.55 -4.06 -6.35
CA ILE A 56 -5.64 -5.45 -6.81
C ILE A 56 -6.68 -6.23 -6.00
N ALA A 57 -6.69 -6.08 -4.68
CA ALA A 57 -7.67 -6.73 -3.83
C ALA A 57 -9.10 -6.30 -4.18
N LEU A 58 -9.34 -5.00 -4.40
CA LEU A 58 -10.65 -4.48 -4.77
C LEU A 58 -11.12 -5.01 -6.13
N GLN A 59 -10.21 -5.13 -7.10
CA GLN A 59 -10.54 -5.70 -8.40
C GLN A 59 -10.90 -7.19 -8.31
N GLU A 60 -10.19 -7.96 -7.49
CA GLU A 60 -10.55 -9.36 -7.24
C GLU A 60 -11.91 -9.50 -6.55
N ILE A 61 -12.12 -8.73 -5.48
CA ILE A 61 -13.39 -8.74 -4.75
C ILE A 61 -14.54 -8.35 -5.69
N ALA A 62 -14.34 -7.35 -6.55
CA ALA A 62 -15.36 -6.92 -7.51
C ALA A 62 -15.72 -8.05 -8.48
N ASN A 63 -14.72 -8.73 -9.05
CA ASN A 63 -14.92 -9.86 -9.95
C ASN A 63 -15.65 -11.02 -9.26
N GLU A 64 -15.24 -11.35 -8.04
CA GLU A 64 -15.85 -12.43 -7.25
C GLU A 64 -17.27 -12.10 -6.81
N LEU A 65 -17.51 -10.86 -6.41
CA LEU A 65 -18.84 -10.37 -6.08
C LEU A 65 -19.74 -10.41 -7.31
N GLU A 66 -19.30 -9.91 -8.46
CA GLU A 66 -20.08 -9.96 -9.71
C GLU A 66 -20.41 -11.42 -10.12
N SER A 67 -19.43 -12.32 -10.05
CA SER A 67 -19.64 -13.75 -10.33
C SER A 67 -20.66 -14.40 -9.39
N ARG A 68 -20.68 -13.99 -8.11
CA ARG A 68 -21.64 -14.46 -7.12
C ARG A 68 -23.03 -13.85 -7.32
N LEU A 69 -23.11 -12.54 -7.55
CA LEU A 69 -24.37 -11.82 -7.80
C LEU A 69 -25.08 -12.31 -9.06
N ALA A 70 -24.33 -12.83 -10.05
CA ALA A 70 -24.89 -13.43 -11.26
C ALA A 70 -25.51 -14.84 -11.04
N ARG A 71 -25.28 -15.47 -9.89
CA ARG A 71 -25.85 -16.79 -9.56
C ARG A 71 -27.22 -16.64 -8.89
N ASN A 72 -28.06 -17.67 -9.03
CA ASN A 72 -29.33 -17.71 -8.31
C ASN A 72 -29.09 -17.80 -6.79
N ALA A 73 -29.99 -17.21 -6.01
CA ALA A 73 -29.93 -17.18 -4.54
C ALA A 73 -29.81 -18.58 -3.91
N GLU A 74 -30.40 -19.60 -4.54
CA GLU A 74 -30.35 -20.98 -4.07
C GLU A 74 -28.95 -21.61 -4.15
N ASP A 75 -28.14 -21.19 -5.11
CA ASP A 75 -26.78 -21.71 -5.31
C ASP A 75 -25.73 -20.98 -4.48
N LEU A 76 -26.04 -19.76 -4.03
CA LEU A 76 -25.16 -18.98 -3.15
C LEU A 76 -24.97 -19.65 -1.79
N SER A 77 -26.04 -20.25 -1.24
CA SER A 77 -26.01 -21.00 0.03
C SER A 77 -25.12 -22.25 0.02
N LYS A 78 -24.78 -22.76 -1.16
CA LYS A 78 -23.92 -23.95 -1.34
C LYS A 78 -22.44 -23.59 -1.48
N LEU A 79 -22.12 -22.32 -1.68
CA LEU A 79 -20.74 -21.88 -1.83
C LEU A 79 -20.06 -21.82 -0.45
N PRO A 80 -18.76 -22.15 -0.39
CA PRO A 80 -18.01 -21.99 0.84
C PRO A 80 -17.98 -20.51 1.25
N SER A 81 -18.12 -20.27 2.55
CA SER A 81 -18.00 -18.95 3.16
C SER A 81 -16.59 -18.39 3.08
N GLU A 82 -15.59 -19.25 2.91
CA GLU A 82 -14.19 -18.89 2.72
C GLU A 82 -13.57 -19.65 1.54
N TRP A 83 -12.78 -18.96 0.72
CA TRP A 83 -12.05 -19.58 -0.38
C TRP A 83 -10.75 -18.84 -0.65
N LYS A 84 -9.87 -19.48 -1.42
CA LYS A 84 -8.63 -18.86 -1.84
C LYS A 84 -8.88 -17.94 -3.05
N PRO A 85 -8.18 -16.81 -3.15
CA PRO A 85 -8.27 -15.93 -4.31
C PRO A 85 -7.66 -16.59 -5.56
N SER A 86 -7.69 -15.90 -6.69
CA SER A 86 -7.13 -16.38 -7.95
C SER A 86 -5.66 -16.82 -7.81
N PRO A 87 -5.17 -17.73 -8.66
CA PRO A 87 -3.79 -18.23 -8.60
C PRO A 87 -2.73 -17.12 -8.65
N SER A 88 -3.00 -16.08 -9.44
CA SER A 88 -2.17 -14.88 -9.57
C SER A 88 -1.99 -14.16 -8.22
N LEU A 89 -3.08 -14.05 -7.46
CA LEU A 89 -3.10 -13.45 -6.13
C LEU A 89 -2.51 -14.34 -5.06
N GLN A 90 -2.75 -15.66 -5.13
CA GLN A 90 -2.11 -16.61 -4.23
C GLN A 90 -0.59 -16.63 -4.39
N HIS A 91 -0.06 -16.48 -5.61
CA HIS A 91 1.38 -16.40 -5.82
C HIS A 91 1.99 -15.17 -5.14
N ARG A 92 1.27 -14.04 -5.15
CA ARG A 92 1.73 -12.78 -4.55
C ARG A 92 1.48 -12.71 -3.04
N TRP A 93 0.36 -13.26 -2.58
CA TRP A 93 -0.11 -13.30 -1.20
C TRP A 93 -0.61 -14.71 -0.84
N PRO A 94 0.30 -15.64 -0.49
CA PRO A 94 -0.04 -17.04 -0.25
C PRO A 94 -1.04 -17.27 0.88
N ASP A 95 -1.00 -16.42 1.90
CA ASP A 95 -1.82 -16.52 3.10
C ASP A 95 -3.10 -15.67 3.03
N SER A 96 -3.53 -15.30 1.83
CA SER A 96 -4.75 -14.51 1.63
C SER A 96 -6.00 -15.39 1.49
N VAL A 97 -7.12 -14.88 1.99
CA VAL A 97 -8.41 -15.57 2.01
C VAL A 97 -9.51 -14.58 1.62
N LEU A 98 -10.43 -15.04 0.78
CA LEU A 98 -11.70 -14.35 0.51
C LEU A 98 -12.78 -14.94 1.42
N ARG A 99 -13.60 -14.06 1.98
CA ARG A 99 -14.73 -14.41 2.83
C ARG A 99 -16.00 -13.86 2.22
N TYR A 100 -17.11 -14.58 2.40
CA TYR A 100 -18.43 -14.15 1.96
C TYR A 100 -19.41 -14.19 3.12
N LYS A 101 -20.21 -13.14 3.23
CA LYS A 101 -21.29 -13.03 4.20
C LYS A 101 -22.54 -12.50 3.52
N GLU A 102 -23.66 -13.14 3.81
CA GLU A 102 -24.98 -12.66 3.41
C GLU A 102 -25.69 -12.02 4.60
N VAL A 103 -26.42 -10.95 4.32
CA VAL A 103 -27.37 -10.33 5.25
C VAL A 103 -28.69 -10.19 4.51
N ARG A 104 -29.75 -10.76 5.08
CA ARG A 104 -31.11 -10.57 4.58
C ARG A 104 -31.79 -9.48 5.42
N ASP A 105 -32.32 -8.48 4.74
CA ASP A 105 -33.10 -7.40 5.34
C ASP A 105 -34.37 -7.13 4.52
N GLU A 106 -35.13 -6.10 4.91
CA GLU A 106 -36.40 -5.71 4.27
C GLU A 106 -36.21 -5.25 2.81
N LEU A 107 -34.99 -4.84 2.42
CA LEU A 107 -34.66 -4.38 1.07
C LEU A 107 -34.17 -5.52 0.18
N GLY A 108 -33.77 -6.65 0.77
CA GLY A 108 -33.48 -7.89 0.10
C GLY A 108 -32.26 -8.61 0.65
N ILE A 109 -31.52 -9.28 -0.24
CA ILE A 109 -30.30 -10.01 0.14
C ILE A 109 -29.08 -9.18 -0.25
N ARG A 110 -28.28 -8.80 0.75
CA ARG A 110 -27.00 -8.13 0.57
C ARG A 110 -25.85 -9.13 0.77
N GLY A 111 -25.03 -9.30 -0.26
CA GLY A 111 -23.79 -10.08 -0.19
C GLY A 111 -22.59 -9.17 0.05
N THR A 112 -21.72 -9.54 0.99
CA THR A 112 -20.46 -8.88 1.28
C THR A 112 -19.31 -9.85 1.04
N VAL A 113 -18.34 -9.45 0.23
CA VAL A 113 -17.08 -10.19 0.04
C VAL A 113 -15.96 -9.40 0.72
N THR A 114 -15.19 -10.08 1.57
CA THR A 114 -14.06 -9.51 2.30
C THR A 114 -12.77 -10.21 1.89
N PHE A 115 -11.75 -9.45 1.51
CA PHE A 115 -10.40 -9.96 1.30
C PHE A 115 -9.56 -9.73 2.56
N VAL A 116 -9.04 -10.82 3.12
CA VAL A 116 -8.18 -10.82 4.30
C VAL A 116 -6.80 -11.30 3.92
N ARG A 117 -5.78 -10.53 4.31
CA ARG A 117 -4.38 -10.95 4.20
C ARG A 117 -3.89 -11.42 5.57
N THR A 118 -3.53 -12.70 5.68
CA THR A 118 -3.00 -13.26 6.93
C THR A 118 -1.48 -13.04 6.98
N THR A 119 -1.02 -11.80 7.15
CA THR A 119 0.41 -11.50 7.34
C THR A 119 0.68 -10.82 8.68
N SER A 120 1.94 -10.85 9.15
CA SER A 120 2.32 -10.27 10.45
C SER A 120 2.15 -8.75 10.54
N GLN A 121 2.15 -8.05 9.40
CA GLN A 121 1.61 -6.70 9.31
C GLN A 121 0.11 -6.81 9.05
N ALA A 122 -0.68 -6.47 10.07
CA ALA A 122 -2.12 -6.33 9.97
C ALA A 122 -2.43 -5.21 8.96
N SER A 123 -2.75 -5.58 7.72
CA SER A 123 -3.42 -4.69 6.78
C SER A 123 -4.92 -4.80 7.02
N ASP A 124 -5.60 -3.66 7.06
CA ASP A 124 -7.05 -3.64 7.22
C ASP A 124 -7.72 -4.50 6.14
N PRO A 125 -8.71 -5.34 6.50
CA PRO A 125 -9.44 -6.13 5.53
C PRO A 125 -10.18 -5.20 4.56
N ILE A 126 -10.20 -5.59 3.29
CA ILE A 126 -10.90 -4.83 2.24
C ILE A 126 -12.23 -5.52 2.00
N GLU A 127 -13.31 -4.75 1.99
CA GLU A 127 -14.67 -5.26 1.89
C GLU A 127 -15.43 -4.57 0.77
N LEU A 128 -16.22 -5.34 0.02
CA LEU A 128 -17.16 -4.82 -0.96
C LEU A 128 -18.51 -5.49 -0.75
N SER A 129 -19.58 -4.71 -0.80
CA SER A 129 -20.94 -5.20 -0.65
C SER A 129 -21.79 -4.87 -1.87
N GLY A 130 -22.70 -5.77 -2.22
CA GLY A 130 -23.65 -5.60 -3.32
C GLY A 130 -24.99 -6.25 -3.02
N TRP A 131 -26.03 -5.78 -3.70
CA TRP A 131 -27.37 -6.36 -3.63
C TRP A 131 -27.52 -7.48 -4.64
N ILE A 132 -28.07 -8.61 -4.21
CA ILE A 132 -28.41 -9.73 -5.09
C ILE A 132 -29.77 -9.43 -5.72
N ALA A 133 -29.82 -9.42 -7.05
CA ALA A 133 -31.07 -9.25 -7.77
C ALA A 133 -31.99 -10.43 -7.46
N MET A 134 -33.17 -10.16 -6.89
CA MET A 134 -34.22 -11.17 -6.80
C MET A 134 -34.77 -11.41 -8.19
N LYS A 135 -34.89 -12.68 -8.58
CA LYS A 135 -35.55 -13.05 -9.83
C LYS A 135 -37.03 -12.68 -9.68
N GLN A 136 -37.62 -12.02 -10.69
CA GLN A 136 -39.06 -11.72 -10.72
C GLN A 136 -39.83 -13.05 -10.54
N GLY A 137 -40.36 -13.29 -9.33
CA GLY A 137 -40.94 -14.56 -8.91
C GLY A 137 -40.72 -14.90 -7.43
N ASP A 138 -39.66 -14.35 -6.81
CA ASP A 138 -39.31 -14.58 -5.40
C ASP A 138 -39.81 -13.47 -4.44
N ALA A 139 -40.76 -12.63 -4.88
CA ALA A 139 -41.41 -11.70 -3.97
C ALA A 139 -42.34 -12.47 -3.01
N PRO A 140 -42.34 -12.15 -1.70
CA PRO A 140 -43.23 -12.79 -0.73
C PRO A 140 -44.71 -12.51 -1.01
#